data_AF-A0A1E4S5C2-F1
#
_entry.id   AF-A0A1E4S5C2-F1
#
_cell.length_a   1.000
_cell.length_b   1.000
_cell.length_c   1.000
_cell.angle_alpha   90.00
_cell.angle_beta   90.00
_cell.angle_gamma   90.00
#
_symmetry.space_group_name_H-M   'P 1'
#
loop_
_entity.id
_entity.type
_entity.pdbx_description
1 polymer ?
#
loop_
_entity_poly.entity_id
_entity_poly.type
_entity_poly.pdbx_seq_one_letter_code
_entity_poly.pdbx_strand_id
1 'polypeptide(L)'
;MDQVPDNNGLLITGSTDGKIIHWNPQILAKPAQQPIKLEMPKSSAIRYDELTPTCFTHLESEHGYLIVGSEDGNVYKMKRFDQKSKTDYIEKIFHGHMGPVTSIEPSPALSQLFVTSGMDWKVFLWDASQEEPLLEIYKTNAIMACLWRPSFPTQIGYIYEDVLEIVDLSIDTVTPICRISTEEPLTTFNFTKDGERVVLGGSKGGIYIYALDVPTKSDMAKFKKRFCPTGGI
;
A
#
# COMPACT_ATOMS: atom_id res chain seq x y z
N MET A 1 -20.73 -6.19 19.20
CA MET A 1 -20.31 -4.86 19.71
C MET A 1 -18.81 -4.93 19.59
N ASP A 2 -18.31 -4.82 18.36
CA ASP A 2 -17.01 -5.40 18.03
C ASP A 2 -16.05 -4.23 17.90
N GLN A 3 -15.39 -3.92 19.01
CA GLN A 3 -14.22 -3.07 19.01
C GLN A 3 -13.08 -3.86 18.36
N VAL A 4 -12.91 -3.65 17.07
CA VAL A 4 -11.55 -3.70 16.49
C VAL A 4 -10.70 -2.73 17.33
N PRO A 5 -9.45 -3.04 17.71
CA PRO A 5 -8.61 -2.11 18.45
C PRO A 5 -8.22 -0.94 17.53
N ASP A 6 -9.20 -0.09 17.24
CA ASP A 6 -9.19 0.95 16.23
C ASP A 6 -8.39 2.13 16.73
N ASN A 7 -7.09 2.13 16.44
CA ASN A 7 -6.36 3.35 16.16
C ASN A 7 -6.46 4.47 17.24
N ASN A 8 -6.77 4.17 18.50
CA ASN A 8 -7.25 5.13 19.52
C ASN A 8 -8.21 6.24 19.01
N GLY A 9 -8.92 6.02 17.90
CA GLY A 9 -9.70 7.05 17.21
C GLY A 9 -8.89 8.26 16.70
N LEU A 10 -7.58 8.15 16.47
CA LEU A 10 -6.73 9.23 15.95
C LEU A 10 -6.73 9.25 14.41
N LEU A 11 -6.79 10.45 13.83
CA LEU A 11 -6.52 10.68 12.41
C LEU A 11 -5.01 10.87 12.22
N ILE A 12 -4.42 10.20 11.23
CA ILE A 12 -2.99 10.32 10.90
C ILE A 12 -2.86 10.96 9.54
N THR A 13 -1.99 11.95 9.41
CA THR A 13 -1.65 12.59 8.13
C THR A 13 -0.16 12.56 7.91
N GLY A 14 0.26 12.26 6.68
CA GLY A 14 1.65 12.39 6.21
C GLY A 14 1.74 13.51 5.19
N SER A 15 2.86 14.21 5.14
CA SER A 15 3.14 15.24 4.15
C SER A 15 4.55 15.09 3.59
N THR A 16 4.75 15.57 2.36
CA THR A 16 6.03 15.56 1.66
C THR A 16 7.11 16.40 2.35
N ASP A 17 6.77 17.19 3.37
CA ASP A 17 7.73 17.86 4.26
C ASP A 17 8.37 16.92 5.30
N GLY A 18 8.21 15.61 5.12
CA GLY A 18 8.78 14.58 5.97
C GLY A 18 8.14 14.52 7.35
N LYS A 19 6.85 14.90 7.49
CA LYS A 19 6.15 14.81 8.78
C LYS A 19 4.96 13.88 8.74
N ILE A 20 4.85 13.08 9.80
CA ILE A 20 3.63 12.36 10.16
C ILE A 20 3.05 13.00 11.42
N ILE A 21 1.77 13.36 11.35
CA ILE A 21 1.05 14.08 12.41
C ILE A 21 -0.18 13.27 12.81
N HIS A 22 -0.39 13.16 14.12
CA HIS A 22 -1.60 12.56 14.68
C HIS A 22 -2.52 13.67 15.18
N TRP A 23 -3.80 13.51 14.88
CA TRP A 23 -4.87 14.44 15.17
C TRP A 23 -5.94 13.76 15.98
N ASN A 24 -6.52 14.49 16.92
CA ASN A 24 -7.77 14.07 17.55
C ASN A 24 -8.92 14.56 16.66
N PRO A 25 -9.76 13.67 16.10
CA PRO A 25 -10.89 14.09 15.26
C PRO A 25 -11.88 15.03 15.95
N GLN A 26 -11.93 15.02 17.29
CA GLN A 26 -12.75 15.94 18.07
C GLN A 26 -12.10 17.33 18.26
N ILE A 27 -10.77 17.43 18.11
CA ILE A 27 -10.00 18.67 18.30
C ILE A 27 -8.90 18.77 17.22
N LEU A 28 -9.26 19.34 16.07
CA LEU A 28 -8.36 19.49 14.92
C LEU A 28 -7.51 20.78 14.95
N ALA A 29 -7.70 21.65 15.94
CA ALA A 29 -7.00 22.94 16.02
C ALA A 29 -5.50 22.81 16.30
N LYS A 30 -5.05 21.66 16.83
CA LYS A 30 -3.63 21.36 17.06
C LYS A 30 -3.38 19.85 16.98
N PRO A 31 -2.15 19.42 16.64
CA PRO A 31 -1.75 18.02 16.73
C PRO A 31 -2.02 17.43 18.12
N ALA A 32 -2.42 16.16 18.16
CA ALA A 32 -2.62 15.41 19.41
C ALA A 32 -1.28 15.09 20.11
N GLN A 33 -0.21 14.95 19.33
CA GLN A 33 1.15 14.71 19.81
C GLN A 33 2.17 15.48 18.96
N GLN A 34 3.45 15.46 19.37
CA GLN A 34 4.50 16.10 18.56
C GLN A 34 4.60 15.42 17.18
N PRO A 35 4.72 16.19 16.09
CA PRO A 35 4.94 15.64 14.76
C PRO A 35 6.15 14.70 14.72
N ILE A 36 5.99 13.55 14.11
CA ILE A 36 7.08 12.63 13.82
C ILE A 36 7.78 13.16 12.58
N LYS A 37 9.06 13.51 12.70
CA LYS A 37 9.90 13.89 11.56
C LYS A 37 10.58 12.64 11.01
N LEU A 38 10.46 12.44 9.71
CA LEU A 38 11.04 11.36 8.96
C LEU A 38 12.40 11.83 8.45
N GLU A 39 13.45 11.54 9.21
CA GLU A 39 14.84 11.79 8.82
C GLU A 39 15.52 10.44 8.52
N MET A 40 16.66 10.43 7.84
CA MET A 40 17.45 9.20 7.74
C MET A 40 18.34 9.01 8.98
N PRO A 41 18.57 7.77 9.45
CA PRO A 41 19.57 7.52 10.48
C PRO A 41 20.93 8.03 10.01
N LYS A 42 21.63 8.79 10.86
CA LYS A 42 22.94 9.40 10.54
C LYS A 42 24.04 8.40 10.19
N SER A 43 23.82 7.10 10.46
CA SER A 43 24.72 6.02 10.08
C SER A 43 24.44 5.46 8.67
N SER A 44 23.36 5.88 8.01
CA SER A 44 23.07 5.46 6.65
C SER A 44 23.96 6.22 5.66
N ALA A 45 24.54 5.53 4.68
CA ALA A 45 25.39 6.13 3.64
C ALA A 45 24.59 6.89 2.57
N ILE A 46 23.32 7.20 2.85
CA ILE A 46 22.35 7.75 1.88
C ILE A 46 22.40 9.28 1.96
N ARG A 47 22.35 9.95 0.81
CA ARG A 47 22.62 11.41 0.65
C ARG A 47 21.47 12.34 1.08
N TYR A 48 20.33 11.82 1.48
CA TYR A 48 19.14 12.62 1.77
C TYR A 48 18.87 12.59 3.27
N ASP A 49 18.94 13.77 3.91
CA ASP A 49 18.70 13.91 5.35
C ASP A 49 17.20 13.79 5.70
N GLU A 50 16.31 14.09 4.74
CA GLU A 50 14.86 14.10 4.91
C GLU A 50 14.19 13.06 4.00
N LEU A 51 13.22 12.32 4.55
CA LEU A 51 12.37 11.37 3.83
C LEU A 51 11.08 12.04 3.39
N THR A 52 10.70 11.88 2.11
CA THR A 52 9.49 12.49 1.53
C THR A 52 8.40 11.42 1.34
N PRO A 53 7.47 11.25 2.30
CA PRO A 53 6.47 10.20 2.23
C PRO A 53 5.44 10.53 1.14
N THR A 54 5.13 9.54 0.31
CA THR A 54 4.14 9.63 -0.78
C THR A 54 2.82 8.95 -0.40
N CYS A 55 2.91 7.88 0.38
CA CYS A 55 1.78 7.10 0.86
C CYS A 55 2.16 6.37 2.16
N PHE A 56 1.19 5.98 2.97
CA PHE A 56 1.45 5.16 4.15
C PHE A 56 0.20 4.38 4.55
N THR A 57 0.41 3.27 5.26
CA THR A 57 -0.66 2.44 5.80
C THR A 57 -0.29 1.82 7.14
N HIS A 58 -1.25 1.17 7.76
CA HIS A 58 -1.09 0.35 8.95
C HIS A 58 -1.31 -1.12 8.57
N LEU A 59 -0.46 -2.02 9.06
CA LEU A 59 -0.67 -3.45 8.95
C LEU A 59 -1.33 -3.98 10.22
N GLU A 60 -2.34 -4.84 10.09
CA GLU A 60 -3.04 -5.40 11.25
C GLU A 60 -2.11 -6.16 12.20
N SER A 61 -1.04 -6.80 11.70
CA SER A 61 -0.09 -7.52 12.56
C SER A 61 0.90 -6.60 13.28
N GLU A 62 0.97 -5.32 12.91
CA GLU A 62 2.05 -4.41 13.30
C GLU A 62 1.51 -3.13 13.94
N HIS A 63 0.71 -3.26 14.99
CA HIS A 63 0.05 -2.14 15.68
C HIS A 63 0.96 -1.00 16.15
N GLY A 64 2.25 -1.29 16.37
CA GLY A 64 3.26 -0.31 16.75
C GLY A 64 3.89 0.45 15.58
N TYR A 65 3.58 0.08 14.34
CA TYR A 65 4.30 0.52 13.15
C TYR A 65 3.38 1.11 12.07
N LEU A 66 4.00 1.89 11.19
CA LEU A 66 3.46 2.38 9.93
C LEU A 66 4.36 1.88 8.81
N ILE A 67 3.75 1.50 7.68
CA ILE A 67 4.47 1.23 6.44
C ILE A 67 4.36 2.50 5.59
N VAL A 68 5.49 3.06 5.19
CA VAL A 68 5.57 4.38 4.55
C VAL A 68 6.31 4.24 3.23
N GLY A 69 5.67 4.62 2.14
CA GLY A 69 6.27 4.70 0.81
C GLY A 69 6.85 6.09 0.60
N SER A 70 7.95 6.16 -0.12
CA SER A 70 8.74 7.39 -0.26
C SER A 70 9.04 7.69 -1.73
N GLU A 71 9.37 8.96 -1.99
CA GLU A 71 9.76 9.45 -3.32
C GLU A 71 11.08 8.84 -3.82
N ASP A 72 11.95 8.43 -2.89
CA ASP A 72 13.21 7.76 -3.20
C ASP A 72 13.06 6.29 -3.62
N GLY A 73 11.83 5.77 -3.64
CA GLY A 73 11.49 4.40 -4.03
C GLY A 73 11.61 3.37 -2.93
N ASN A 74 12.04 3.76 -1.73
CA ASN A 74 12.05 2.84 -0.60
C ASN A 74 10.69 2.79 0.09
N VAL A 75 10.42 1.65 0.74
CA VAL A 75 9.31 1.51 1.68
C VAL A 75 9.90 1.30 3.07
N TYR A 76 9.38 2.01 4.06
CA TYR A 76 9.91 2.05 5.43
C TYR A 76 8.89 1.47 6.40
N LYS A 77 9.32 0.54 7.26
CA LYS A 77 8.58 0.15 8.46
C LYS A 77 9.03 1.03 9.62
N MET A 78 8.14 1.87 10.12
CA MET A 78 8.47 2.93 11.06
C MET A 78 7.64 2.84 12.35
N LYS A 79 8.27 2.99 13.51
CA LYS A 79 7.57 3.04 14.81
C LYS A 79 6.65 4.25 14.85
N ARG A 80 5.41 4.02 15.26
CA ARG A 80 4.37 5.05 15.32
C ARG A 80 4.34 5.86 16.63
N PHE A 81 4.70 5.22 17.74
CA PHE A 81 4.53 5.80 19.08
C PHE A 81 5.85 6.07 19.81
N ASP A 82 6.97 5.52 19.35
CA ASP A 82 8.24 5.66 20.06
C ASP A 82 8.97 6.95 19.63
N GLN A 83 8.76 8.00 20.42
CA GLN A 83 9.41 9.30 20.26
C GLN A 83 10.65 9.47 21.17
N LYS A 84 11.05 8.44 21.93
CA LYS A 84 12.13 8.58 22.93
C LYS A 84 13.52 8.60 22.31
N SER A 85 13.70 7.92 21.18
CA SER A 85 14.95 7.92 20.42
C SER A 85 14.78 8.71 19.13
N LYS A 86 15.51 9.83 19.00
CA LYS A 86 15.51 10.65 17.78
C LYS A 86 16.12 9.93 16.57
N THR A 87 16.64 8.72 16.72
CA THR A 87 17.43 8.04 15.69
C THR A 87 16.98 6.60 15.39
N ASP A 88 15.96 6.08 16.07
CA ASP A 88 15.57 4.64 16.00
C ASP A 88 14.06 4.43 15.74
N TYR A 89 13.47 5.24 14.86
CA TYR A 89 12.09 5.06 14.43
C TYR A 89 11.96 4.22 13.15
N ILE A 90 13.00 4.05 12.34
CA ILE A 90 12.98 3.12 11.19
C ILE A 90 13.41 1.74 11.70
N GLU A 91 12.52 0.77 11.66
CA GLU A 91 12.84 -0.62 12.00
C GLU A 91 13.40 -1.37 10.79
N LYS A 92 12.83 -1.12 9.62
CA LYS A 92 13.17 -1.86 8.40
C LYS A 92 12.97 -1.00 7.16
N ILE A 93 13.81 -1.25 6.15
CA ILE A 93 13.69 -0.67 4.82
C ILE A 93 13.46 -1.83 3.84
N PHE A 94 12.41 -1.75 3.04
CA PHE A 94 12.17 -2.64 1.92
C PHE A 94 12.69 -1.96 0.66
N HIS A 95 13.74 -2.54 0.08
CA HIS A 95 14.36 -2.06 -1.15
C HIS A 95 13.73 -2.78 -2.34
N GLY A 96 13.29 -2.05 -3.35
CA GLY A 96 12.73 -2.67 -4.55
C GLY A 96 12.36 -1.68 -5.65
N HIS A 97 11.62 -0.62 -5.31
CA HIS A 97 11.26 0.37 -6.33
C HIS A 97 12.46 1.26 -6.70
N MET A 98 12.55 1.58 -7.99
CA MET A 98 13.58 2.46 -8.56
C MET A 98 13.05 3.88 -8.85
N GLY A 99 11.89 4.22 -8.27
CA GLY A 99 11.24 5.51 -8.39
C GLY A 99 10.13 5.65 -7.35
N PRO A 100 9.48 6.82 -7.26
CA PRO A 100 8.50 7.12 -6.23
C PRO A 100 7.45 6.02 -6.06
N VAL A 101 7.24 5.59 -4.81
CA VAL A 101 6.15 4.67 -4.45
C VAL A 101 4.83 5.43 -4.60
N THR A 102 3.86 4.87 -5.31
CA THR A 102 2.58 5.52 -5.61
C THR A 102 1.43 5.02 -4.76
N SER A 103 1.48 3.76 -4.31
CA SER A 103 0.45 3.17 -3.46
C SER A 103 1.05 2.11 -2.54
N ILE A 104 0.44 1.94 -1.36
CA ILE A 104 0.66 0.82 -0.44
C ILE A 104 -0.71 0.36 0.04
N GLU A 105 -1.03 -0.91 -0.15
CA GLU A 105 -2.30 -1.48 0.31
C GLU A 105 -2.07 -2.78 1.10
N PRO A 106 -2.54 -2.87 2.36
CA PRO A 106 -2.45 -4.09 3.15
C PRO A 106 -3.39 -5.17 2.61
N SER A 107 -3.01 -6.45 2.76
CA SER A 107 -3.90 -7.55 2.42
C SER A 107 -5.11 -7.59 3.36
N PRO A 108 -6.33 -7.75 2.83
CA PRO A 108 -7.54 -7.82 3.65
C PRO A 108 -7.70 -9.15 4.41
N ALA A 109 -6.81 -10.13 4.21
CA ALA A 109 -6.91 -11.44 4.87
C ALA A 109 -5.62 -11.93 5.53
N LEU A 110 -4.46 -11.38 5.17
CA LEU A 110 -3.17 -11.78 5.72
C LEU A 110 -2.46 -10.55 6.24
N SER A 111 -2.51 -10.39 7.57
CA SER A 111 -2.13 -9.18 8.28
C SER A 111 -0.69 -8.71 8.04
N GLN A 112 0.21 -9.61 7.64
CA GLN A 112 1.61 -9.30 7.35
C GLN A 112 1.89 -8.94 5.90
N LEU A 113 0.95 -9.21 4.99
CA LEU A 113 1.14 -8.98 3.56
C LEU A 113 0.64 -7.59 3.16
N PHE A 114 1.35 -6.98 2.21
CA PHE A 114 0.92 -5.73 1.58
C PHE A 114 1.44 -5.66 0.15
N VAL A 115 0.78 -4.88 -0.70
CA VAL A 115 1.24 -4.59 -2.06
C VAL A 115 1.69 -3.15 -2.16
N THR A 116 2.68 -2.91 -3.01
CA THR A 116 3.14 -1.57 -3.36
C THR A 116 3.19 -1.40 -4.86
N SER A 117 3.05 -0.17 -5.33
CA SER A 117 3.22 0.20 -6.73
C SER A 117 4.12 1.43 -6.86
N GLY A 118 4.72 1.62 -8.04
CA GLY A 118 5.65 2.73 -8.24
C GLY A 118 5.69 3.31 -9.65
N MET A 119 6.33 4.48 -9.73
CA MET A 119 6.66 5.18 -10.99
C MET A 119 7.69 4.43 -11.84
N ASP A 120 8.30 3.39 -11.30
CA ASP A 120 9.24 2.48 -11.94
C ASP A 120 8.56 1.28 -12.65
N TRP A 121 7.23 1.36 -12.80
CA TRP A 121 6.41 0.43 -13.59
C TRP A 121 6.20 -0.93 -12.91
N LYS A 122 6.49 -1.01 -11.62
CA LYS A 122 6.41 -2.24 -10.84
C LYS A 122 5.25 -2.24 -9.86
N VAL A 123 4.76 -3.44 -9.58
CA VAL A 123 3.95 -3.79 -8.42
C VAL A 123 4.68 -4.89 -7.67
N PHE A 124 4.86 -4.71 -6.36
CA PHE A 124 5.44 -5.74 -5.50
C PHE A 124 4.42 -6.28 -4.50
N LEU A 125 4.52 -7.57 -4.20
CA LEU A 125 3.90 -8.18 -3.02
C LEU A 125 4.98 -8.38 -1.97
N TRP A 126 4.73 -7.92 -0.75
CA TRP A 126 5.66 -8.02 0.36
C TRP A 126 5.09 -8.85 1.49
N ASP A 127 5.99 -9.48 2.24
CA ASP A 127 5.74 -9.95 3.60
C ASP A 127 6.56 -9.07 4.54
N ALA A 128 5.90 -8.43 5.52
CA ALA A 128 6.58 -7.54 6.47
C ALA A 128 7.74 -8.22 7.21
N SER A 129 7.71 -9.56 7.34
CA SER A 129 8.78 -10.35 7.97
C SER A 129 9.99 -10.60 7.06
N GLN A 130 9.86 -10.48 5.72
CA GLN A 130 10.91 -10.82 4.75
C GLN A 130 11.60 -9.59 4.16
N GLU A 131 12.89 -9.69 3.87
CA GLU A 131 13.67 -8.57 3.29
C GLU A 131 13.35 -8.36 1.80
N GLU A 132 13.20 -9.46 1.08
CA GLU A 132 12.92 -9.48 -0.36
C GLU A 132 11.41 -9.54 -0.65
N PRO A 133 10.95 -8.99 -1.78
CA PRO A 133 9.55 -9.10 -2.19
C PRO A 133 9.20 -10.55 -2.55
N LEU A 134 7.97 -10.95 -2.23
CA LEU A 134 7.41 -12.25 -2.59
C LEU A 134 7.08 -12.38 -4.07
N LEU A 135 6.77 -11.26 -4.72
CA LEU A 135 6.40 -11.19 -6.13
C LEU A 135 6.75 -9.81 -6.68
N GLU A 136 7.19 -9.79 -7.93
CA GLU A 136 7.34 -8.59 -8.75
C GLU A 136 6.49 -8.75 -10.01
N ILE A 137 5.66 -7.75 -10.31
CA ILE A 137 4.90 -7.62 -11.56
C ILE A 137 5.40 -6.34 -12.25
N TYR A 138 5.73 -6.44 -13.52
CA TYR A 138 6.21 -5.32 -14.33
C TYR A 138 5.22 -4.98 -15.45
N LYS A 139 5.07 -3.68 -15.75
CA LYS A 139 4.23 -3.16 -16.85
C LYS A 139 5.00 -2.19 -17.73
N THR A 140 4.33 -1.71 -18.76
CA THR A 140 4.93 -0.84 -19.79
C THR A 140 5.05 0.62 -19.36
N ASN A 141 4.40 1.02 -18.27
CA ASN A 141 4.41 2.39 -17.78
C ASN A 141 4.14 2.44 -16.27
N ALA A 142 4.21 3.64 -15.69
CA ALA A 142 4.06 3.91 -14.27
C ALA A 142 2.72 3.44 -13.74
N ILE A 143 2.77 2.76 -12.58
CA ILE A 143 1.58 2.29 -11.89
C ILE A 143 1.10 3.42 -10.97
N MET A 144 -0.09 3.97 -11.23
CA MET A 144 -0.59 5.13 -10.48
C MET A 144 -1.23 4.73 -9.14
N ALA A 145 -1.84 3.56 -9.09
CA ALA A 145 -2.38 2.99 -7.86
C ALA A 145 -2.44 1.47 -7.97
N CYS A 146 -2.38 0.80 -6.81
CA CYS A 146 -2.63 -0.63 -6.66
C CYS A 146 -3.41 -0.86 -5.37
N LEU A 147 -4.46 -1.70 -5.45
CA LEU A 147 -5.37 -2.00 -4.34
C LEU A 147 -5.74 -3.48 -4.34
N TRP A 148 -5.98 -4.04 -3.15
CA TRP A 148 -6.63 -5.33 -2.99
C TRP A 148 -8.12 -5.20 -3.28
N ARG A 149 -8.70 -6.21 -3.92
CA ARG A 149 -10.14 -6.29 -4.12
C ARG A 149 -10.80 -6.71 -2.79
N PRO A 150 -11.70 -5.90 -2.20
CA PRO A 150 -12.38 -6.26 -0.97
C PRO A 150 -13.15 -7.58 -1.10
N SER A 151 -13.19 -8.40 -0.05
CA SER A 151 -13.82 -9.74 -0.04
C SER A 151 -13.20 -10.81 -0.97
N PHE A 152 -12.23 -10.45 -1.81
CA PHE A 152 -11.51 -11.38 -2.71
C PHE A 152 -9.99 -11.30 -2.45
N PRO A 153 -9.51 -11.89 -1.34
CA PRO A 153 -8.18 -11.66 -0.79
C PRO A 153 -7.00 -12.22 -1.60
N THR A 154 -7.24 -12.77 -2.79
CA THR A 154 -6.21 -13.19 -3.74
C THR A 154 -6.10 -12.26 -4.95
N GLN A 155 -7.00 -11.29 -5.05
CA GLN A 155 -7.14 -10.45 -6.23
C GLN A 155 -6.68 -9.03 -5.93
N ILE A 156 -5.84 -8.51 -6.83
CA ILE A 156 -5.36 -7.13 -6.78
C ILE A 156 -5.70 -6.44 -8.10
N GLY A 157 -6.02 -5.16 -8.00
CA GLY A 157 -6.13 -4.25 -9.13
C GLY A 157 -4.94 -3.30 -9.17
N TYR A 158 -4.55 -2.86 -10.35
CA TYR A 158 -3.62 -1.76 -10.54
C TYR A 158 -3.89 -1.03 -11.84
N ILE A 159 -3.59 0.28 -11.86
CA ILE A 159 -3.80 1.14 -13.01
C ILE A 159 -2.48 1.65 -13.58
N TYR A 160 -2.37 1.67 -14.90
CA TYR A 160 -1.25 2.27 -15.63
C TYR A 160 -1.78 2.81 -16.96
N GLU A 161 -1.37 4.03 -17.32
CA GLU A 161 -1.94 4.76 -18.45
C GLU A 161 -3.48 4.82 -18.35
N ASP A 162 -4.21 4.45 -19.38
CA ASP A 162 -5.68 4.41 -19.48
C ASP A 162 -6.29 3.06 -19.07
N VAL A 163 -5.48 2.15 -18.51
CA VAL A 163 -5.83 0.75 -18.27
C VAL A 163 -5.91 0.44 -16.78
N LEU A 164 -6.99 -0.23 -16.37
CA LEU A 164 -7.07 -1.02 -15.13
C LEU A 164 -6.89 -2.50 -15.48
N GLU A 165 -6.01 -3.18 -14.77
CA GLU A 165 -5.94 -4.65 -14.76
C GLU A 165 -6.23 -5.20 -13.38
N ILE A 166 -6.97 -6.30 -13.32
CA ILE A 166 -7.20 -7.09 -12.12
C ILE A 166 -6.58 -8.47 -12.36
N VAL A 167 -5.75 -8.93 -11.44
CA VAL A 167 -5.11 -10.26 -11.47
C VAL A 167 -5.53 -11.07 -10.25
N ASP A 168 -5.59 -12.39 -10.39
CA ASP A 168 -5.73 -13.30 -9.26
C ASP A 168 -4.40 -14.01 -9.00
N LEU A 169 -3.72 -13.58 -7.94
CA LEU A 169 -2.38 -14.04 -7.56
C LEU A 169 -2.34 -15.56 -7.25
N SER A 170 -3.49 -16.16 -6.93
CA SER A 170 -3.61 -17.61 -6.74
C SER A 170 -3.61 -18.38 -8.05
N ILE A 171 -3.99 -17.74 -9.17
CA ILE A 171 -4.13 -18.39 -10.49
C ILE A 171 -2.90 -18.10 -11.35
N ASP A 172 -2.74 -16.84 -11.74
CA ASP A 172 -1.69 -16.34 -12.63
C ASP A 172 -1.39 -14.88 -12.27
N THR A 173 -0.11 -14.53 -12.28
CA THR A 173 0.40 -13.18 -12.01
C THR A 173 0.65 -12.39 -13.28
N VAL A 174 0.65 -13.05 -14.44
CA VAL A 174 0.93 -12.44 -15.75
C VAL A 174 -0.36 -12.08 -16.48
N THR A 175 -1.31 -13.02 -16.57
CA THR A 175 -2.57 -12.81 -17.30
C THR A 175 -3.62 -12.18 -16.39
N PRO A 176 -4.18 -11.00 -16.74
CA PRO A 176 -5.25 -10.41 -15.97
C PRO A 176 -6.56 -11.20 -16.12
N ILE A 177 -7.30 -11.32 -15.01
CA ILE A 177 -8.68 -11.85 -15.01
C ILE A 177 -9.68 -10.81 -15.50
N CYS A 178 -9.31 -9.52 -15.49
CA CYS A 178 -10.09 -8.43 -16.04
C CYS A 178 -9.17 -7.31 -16.51
N ARG A 179 -9.50 -6.72 -17.66
CA ARG A 179 -8.83 -5.54 -18.20
C ARG A 179 -9.89 -4.56 -18.67
N ILE A 180 -9.80 -3.32 -18.19
CA ILE A 180 -10.69 -2.22 -18.56
C ILE A 180 -9.81 -1.11 -19.13
N SER A 181 -10.14 -0.65 -20.33
CA SER A 181 -9.51 0.51 -20.96
C SER A 181 -10.49 1.68 -20.99
N THR A 182 -9.97 2.88 -20.79
CA THR A 182 -10.75 4.13 -20.80
C THR A 182 -10.22 5.07 -21.89
N GLU A 183 -10.89 6.21 -22.11
CA GLU A 183 -10.49 7.16 -23.17
C GLU A 183 -9.41 8.15 -22.70
N GLU A 184 -9.01 8.07 -21.43
CA GLU A 184 -8.03 8.96 -20.83
C GLU A 184 -7.16 8.23 -19.80
N PRO A 185 -5.94 8.72 -19.53
CA PRO A 185 -5.11 8.17 -18.47
C PRO A 185 -5.82 8.21 -17.12
N LEU A 186 -5.79 7.09 -16.40
CA LEU A 186 -6.31 6.90 -15.05
C LEU A 186 -5.31 7.44 -14.03
N THR A 187 -5.84 8.10 -13.00
CA THR A 187 -5.05 8.67 -11.90
C THR A 187 -5.32 7.97 -10.57
N THR A 188 -6.51 7.37 -10.42
CA THR A 188 -6.90 6.66 -9.21
C THR A 188 -8.02 5.67 -9.51
N PHE A 189 -8.22 4.71 -8.61
CA PHE A 189 -9.40 3.87 -8.61
C PHE A 189 -9.75 3.41 -7.19
N ASN A 190 -10.97 2.93 -7.00
CA ASN A 190 -11.38 2.28 -5.76
C ASN A 190 -12.44 1.20 -6.03
N PHE A 191 -12.42 0.14 -5.25
CA PHE A 191 -13.45 -0.89 -5.28
C PHE A 191 -14.61 -0.51 -4.36
N THR A 192 -15.80 -1.01 -4.65
CA THR A 192 -16.89 -1.02 -3.67
C THR A 192 -16.56 -1.99 -2.53
N LYS A 193 -17.18 -1.81 -1.36
CA LYS A 193 -16.91 -2.64 -0.16
C LYS A 193 -17.15 -4.14 -0.37
N ASP A 194 -18.11 -4.48 -1.24
CA ASP A 194 -18.40 -5.85 -1.66
C ASP A 194 -17.40 -6.38 -2.71
N GLY A 195 -16.55 -5.51 -3.27
CA GLY A 195 -15.63 -5.82 -4.37
C GLY A 195 -16.32 -6.05 -5.71
N GLU A 196 -17.62 -5.82 -5.86
CA GLU A 196 -18.36 -6.15 -7.09
C GLU A 196 -18.28 -5.05 -8.15
N ARG A 197 -17.85 -3.85 -7.79
CA ARG A 197 -17.71 -2.72 -8.72
C ARG A 197 -16.39 -2.01 -8.51
N VAL A 198 -15.98 -1.28 -9.53
CA VAL A 198 -14.83 -0.40 -9.48
C VAL A 198 -15.21 1.00 -9.97
N VAL A 199 -14.70 2.01 -9.29
CA VAL A 199 -14.78 3.41 -9.66
C VAL A 199 -13.39 3.85 -10.11
N LEU A 200 -13.27 4.38 -11.32
CA LEU A 200 -12.04 4.88 -11.92
C LEU A 200 -12.11 6.40 -12.02
N GLY A 201 -11.01 7.08 -11.69
CA GLY A 201 -10.83 8.51 -11.90
C GLY A 201 -9.79 8.77 -12.99
N GLY A 202 -10.15 9.57 -13.99
CA GLY A 202 -9.28 9.92 -15.11
C GLY A 202 -8.63 11.31 -14.98
N SER A 203 -7.60 11.53 -15.79
CA SER A 203 -6.75 12.73 -15.74
C SER A 203 -7.44 14.02 -16.20
N LYS A 204 -8.51 13.95 -16.99
CA LYS A 204 -9.34 15.11 -17.37
C LYS A 204 -10.60 15.24 -16.50
N GLY A 205 -10.69 14.48 -15.40
CA GLY A 205 -11.78 14.52 -14.44
C GLY A 205 -12.96 13.61 -14.76
N GLY A 206 -12.83 12.69 -15.72
CA GLY A 206 -13.82 11.65 -15.97
C GLY A 206 -13.92 10.67 -14.79
N ILE A 207 -15.14 10.24 -14.49
CA ILE A 207 -15.41 9.19 -13.50
C ILE A 207 -16.14 8.05 -14.20
N TYR A 208 -15.55 6.86 -14.14
CA TYR A 208 -16.09 5.66 -14.76
C TYR A 208 -16.46 4.65 -13.67
N ILE A 209 -17.62 4.02 -13.80
CA ILE A 209 -18.09 3.02 -12.84
C ILE A 209 -18.44 1.75 -13.61
N TYR A 210 -17.80 0.64 -13.24
CA TYR A 210 -18.02 -0.66 -13.87
C TYR A 210 -18.45 -1.69 -12.83
N ALA A 211 -19.39 -2.55 -13.21
CA ALA A 211 -19.64 -3.80 -12.52
C ALA A 211 -18.61 -4.84 -12.99
N LEU A 212 -18.05 -5.60 -12.05
CA LEU A 212 -17.00 -6.58 -12.31
C LEU A 212 -17.62 -7.97 -12.47
N ASP A 213 -17.65 -8.47 -13.71
CA ASP A 213 -18.01 -9.85 -14.01
C ASP A 213 -16.74 -10.71 -14.07
N VAL A 214 -16.20 -11.02 -12.88
CA VAL A 214 -14.93 -11.73 -12.71
C VAL A 214 -15.09 -12.86 -11.69
N PRO A 215 -14.20 -13.86 -11.66
CA PRO A 215 -14.29 -14.96 -10.71
C PRO A 215 -14.44 -14.48 -9.26
N THR A 216 -15.48 -14.97 -8.59
CA THR A 216 -15.82 -14.63 -7.21
C THR A 216 -15.19 -15.57 -6.19
N LYS A 217 -14.50 -16.63 -6.63
CA LYS A 217 -13.84 -17.57 -5.73
C LYS A 217 -12.34 -17.27 -5.68
N SER A 218 -11.87 -16.90 -4.49
CA SER A 218 -10.44 -16.80 -4.17
C SER A 218 -9.93 -18.14 -3.62
N ASP A 219 -8.94 -18.74 -4.28
CA ASP A 219 -8.28 -19.96 -3.77
C ASP A 219 -7.19 -19.60 -2.76
N MET A 220 -7.61 -19.37 -1.52
CA MET A 220 -6.70 -19.03 -0.42
C MET A 220 -5.72 -20.15 -0.08
N ALA A 221 -6.06 -21.42 -0.32
CA ALA A 221 -5.15 -22.53 -0.06
C ALA A 221 -3.97 -22.51 -1.04
N LYS A 222 -4.26 -22.30 -2.33
CA LYS A 222 -3.23 -22.14 -3.36
C LYS A 222 -2.43 -20.85 -3.16
N PHE A 223 -3.08 -19.75 -2.80
CA PHE A 223 -2.41 -18.49 -2.49
C PHE A 223 -1.41 -18.65 -1.32
N LYS A 224 -1.85 -19.19 -0.19
CA LYS A 224 -0.97 -19.44 0.97
C LYS A 224 0.15 -20.42 0.64
N LYS A 225 -0.13 -21.48 -0.12
CA LYS A 225 0.92 -22.41 -0.56
C LYS A 225 2.01 -21.71 -1.40
N ARG A 226 1.63 -20.71 -2.20
CA ARG A 226 2.56 -19.96 -3.05
C ARG A 226 3.36 -18.91 -2.27
N PHE A 227 2.72 -18.19 -1.36
CA PHE A 227 3.29 -16.97 -0.75
C PHE A 227 3.53 -17.06 0.76
N CYS A 228 3.02 -18.09 1.43
CA CYS A 228 3.20 -18.35 2.87
C CYS A 228 3.54 -19.83 3.12
N PRO A 229 4.62 -20.40 2.53
CA PRO A 229 4.88 -21.85 2.55
C PRO A 229 5.26 -22.39 3.92
N THR A 230 5.78 -21.55 4.82
CA THR A 230 6.12 -21.89 6.20
C THR A 230 5.00 -21.41 7.13
N GLY A 231 4.07 -22.31 7.45
CA GLY A 231 2.93 -21.99 8.31
C GLY A 231 3.36 -21.55 9.72
N GLY A 232 3.12 -20.28 10.05
CA GLY A 232 2.81 -19.87 11.42
C GLY A 232 1.30 -19.88 11.58
N ILE A 233 0.78 -20.95 12.19
CA ILE A 233 -0.55 -20.99 12.80
C ILE A 233 -0.37 -20.60 14.26
#